data_AF-A0AAN9C3D7-F1
#
_entry.id   AF-A0AAN9C3D7-F1
#
_cell.length_a   1.000
_cell.length_b   1.000
_cell.length_c   1.000
_cell.angle_alpha   90.00
_cell.angle_beta   90.00
_cell.angle_gamma   90.00
#
_symmetry.space_group_name_H-M   'P 1'
#
loop_
_entity.id
_entity.type
_entity.pdbx_description
1 polymer ?
#
loop_
_entity_poly.entity_id
_entity_poly.type
_entity_poly.pdbx_seq_one_letter_code
_entity_poly.pdbx_strand_id
1 'polypeptide(L)' 'MARRRLSEAIRWQIIGMHATLASFKAIGRQLGYHYTVISRLVRKHRQTGAVKDRPQSGRPRVTSERED' A
#
# COMPACT_ATOMS: atom_id res chain seq x y z
N MET A 1 7.93 -12.33 -12.06
CA MET A 1 6.70 -11.55 -12.35
C MET A 1 6.72 -10.27 -11.54
N ALA A 2 6.71 -9.10 -12.18
CA ALA A 2 6.66 -7.82 -11.48
C ALA A 2 5.30 -7.67 -10.76
N ARG A 3 5.33 -7.39 -9.46
CA ARG A 3 4.11 -7.18 -8.67
C ARG A 3 3.50 -5.83 -9.06
N ARG A 4 2.35 -5.83 -9.74
CA ARG A 4 1.65 -4.60 -10.13
C ARG A 4 1.34 -3.78 -8.88
N ARG A 5 1.92 -2.57 -8.77
CA ARG A 5 1.62 -1.65 -7.65
C ARG A 5 0.16 -1.21 -7.77
N LEU A 6 -0.55 -1.17 -6.65
CA LEU A 6 -1.87 -0.54 -6.57
C LEU A 6 -1.70 0.96 -6.76
N SER A 7 -2.50 1.55 -7.66
CA SER A 7 -2.62 2.99 -7.77
C SER A 7 -3.15 3.59 -6.46
N GLU A 8 -2.78 4.82 -6.16
CA GLU A 8 -3.21 5.49 -4.92
C GLU A 8 -4.74 5.61 -4.84
N ALA A 9 -5.40 5.90 -5.97
CA ALA A 9 -6.86 5.94 -6.07
C ALA A 9 -7.52 4.63 -5.64
N ILE A 10 -7.03 3.47 -6.12
CA ILE A 10 -7.59 2.16 -5.74
C ILE A 10 -7.38 1.90 -4.25
N ARG A 11 -6.25 2.34 -3.68
CA ARG A 11 -6.00 2.16 -2.25
C ARG A 11 -6.99 2.95 -1.41
N TRP A 12 -7.26 4.20 -1.77
CA TRP A 12 -8.30 5.02 -1.11
C TRP A 12 -9.68 4.39 -1.24
N GLN A 13 -10.02 3.88 -2.42
CA GLN A 13 -11.27 3.16 -2.65
C GLN A 13 -11.40 1.94 -1.73
N ILE A 14 -10.33 1.14 -1.56
CA ILE A 14 -10.31 0.00 -0.63
C ILE A 14 -10.56 0.44 0.82
N ILE A 15 -9.90 1.51 1.27
CA ILE A 15 -10.08 2.02 2.63
C ILE A 15 -11.53 2.50 2.85
N GLY A 16 -12.08 3.26 1.89
CA GLY A 16 -13.46 3.72 1.94
C GLY A 16 -14.47 2.57 1.99
N MET A 17 -14.33 1.57 1.12
CA MET A 17 -15.19 0.39 1.11
C MET A 17 -15.09 -0.44 2.40
N HIS A 18 -13.89 -0.52 3.00
CA HIS A 18 -13.74 -1.18 4.29
C HIS A 18 -14.39 -0.39 5.44
N ALA A 19 -14.38 0.95 5.37
CA ALA A 19 -15.06 1.79 6.36
C ALA A 19 -16.59 1.59 6.35
N THR A 20 -17.19 1.23 5.21
CA THR A 20 -18.61 0.89 5.08
C THR A 20 -18.94 -0.57 5.46
N LEU A 21 -18.12 -1.21 6.30
CA LEU A 21 -18.27 -2.60 6.79
C LEU A 21 -18.24 -3.71 5.73
N ALA A 22 -17.75 -3.44 4.51
CA ALA A 22 -17.58 -4.49 3.52
C ALA A 22 -16.46 -5.46 3.91
N SER A 23 -16.72 -6.77 3.74
CA SER A 23 -15.68 -7.79 4.01
C SER A 23 -14.53 -7.71 3.01
N PHE A 24 -13.31 -8.09 3.43
CA PHE A 24 -12.14 -8.09 2.54
C PHE A 24 -12.32 -8.93 1.28
N LYS A 25 -13.06 -10.05 1.38
CA LYS A 25 -13.37 -10.91 0.23
C LYS A 25 -14.31 -10.23 -0.75
N ALA A 26 -15.34 -9.51 -0.26
CA ALA A 26 -16.26 -8.76 -1.12
C ALA A 26 -15.54 -7.64 -1.87
N ILE A 27 -14.74 -6.83 -1.16
CA ILE A 27 -13.93 -5.76 -1.77
C ILE A 27 -12.98 -6.34 -2.83
N GLY A 28 -12.31 -7.44 -2.51
CA GLY A 28 -11.40 -8.12 -3.43
C GLY A 28 -12.09 -8.59 -4.71
N ARG A 29 -13.27 -9.22 -4.59
CA ARG A 29 -14.07 -9.65 -5.74
C ARG A 29 -14.51 -8.47 -6.61
N GLN A 30 -14.94 -7.37 -6.01
CA GLN A 30 -15.40 -6.18 -6.74
C GLN A 30 -14.28 -5.46 -7.48
N LEU A 31 -13.06 -5.43 -6.91
CA LEU A 31 -11.93 -4.70 -7.49
C LEU A 31 -10.94 -5.61 -8.25
N GLY A 32 -11.17 -6.93 -8.29
CA GLY A 32 -10.29 -7.89 -8.96
C GLY A 32 -8.98 -8.16 -8.22
N TYR A 33 -8.93 -7.93 -6.91
CA TYR A 33 -7.74 -8.17 -6.08
C TYR A 33 -7.95 -9.30 -5.06
N HIS A 34 -6.90 -10.05 -4.79
CA HIS A 34 -6.95 -11.08 -3.76
C HIS A 34 -7.16 -10.47 -2.36
N TYR A 35 -7.96 -11.11 -1.50
CA TYR A 35 -8.33 -10.58 -0.17
C TYR A 35 -7.13 -10.26 0.72
N THR A 36 -6.00 -10.97 0.55
CA THR A 36 -4.77 -10.71 1.30
C THR A 36 -4.14 -9.36 0.98
N VAL A 37 -4.36 -8.86 -0.25
CA VAL A 37 -3.91 -7.53 -0.66
C VAL A 37 -4.70 -6.47 0.10
N ILE A 38 -6.02 -6.65 0.15
CA ILE A 38 -6.95 -5.80 0.89
C ILE A 38 -6.60 -5.77 2.38
N SER A 39 -6.43 -6.93 3.01
CA SER A 39 -6.14 -7.02 4.45
C SER A 39 -4.79 -6.40 4.82
N ARG A 40 -3.75 -6.61 4.00
CA ARG A 40 -2.43 -5.99 4.20
C ARG A 40 -2.50 -4.46 4.09
N LEU A 41 -3.25 -3.94 3.12
CA LEU A 41 -3.41 -2.50 2.93
C LEU A 41 -4.14 -1.86 4.12
N VAL A 42 -5.28 -2.43 4.54
CA VAL A 42 -6.06 -1.93 5.68
C VAL A 42 -5.23 -1.99 6.96
N ARG A 43 -4.49 -3.08 7.20
CA ARG A 43 -3.59 -3.19 8.36
C ARG A 43 -2.50 -2.12 8.34
N LYS A 44 -1.84 -1.90 7.20
CA LYS A 44 -0.83 -0.85 7.04
C LYS A 44 -1.43 0.54 7.31
N HIS A 45 -2.61 0.81 6.77
CA HIS A 45 -3.28 2.10 6.96
C HIS A 45 -3.63 2.33 8.43
N ARG A 46 -4.16 1.32 9.14
CA ARG A 46 -4.41 1.39 10.59
C ARG A 46 -3.15 1.67 11.41
N GLN A 47 -2.00 1.14 10.99
CA GLN A 47 -0.73 1.31 11.71
C GLN A 47 -0.06 2.66 11.47
N THR A 48 -0.22 3.22 10.26
CA THR A 48 0.58 4.39 9.81
C THR A 48 -0.26 5.63 9.53
N GLY A 49 -1.59 5.51 9.46
CA GLY A 49 -2.49 6.56 8.97
C GLY A 49 -2.33 6.86 7.47
N ALA A 50 -1.37 6.24 6.78
CA ALA A 50 -1.00 6.60 5.41
C ALA A 50 -1.45 5.55 4.39
N VAL A 51 -1.96 6.04 3.25
CA VAL A 51 -2.32 5.22 2.08
C VAL A 51 -1.18 5.19 1.05
N LYS A 52 -0.36 6.24 1.06
CA LYS A 52 0.81 6.39 0.20
C LYS A 52 1.87 5.32 0.47
N ASP A 53 2.67 5.04 -0.55
CA ASP A 53 3.88 4.24 -0.33
C ASP A 53 4.84 5.00 0.58
N ARG A 54 5.50 4.25 1.46
CA ARG A 54 6.58 4.83 2.26
C ARG A 54 7.70 5.17 1.27
N PRO A 55 8.35 6.34 1.38
CA PRO A 55 9.58 6.59 0.64
C PRO A 55 10.53 5.41 0.89
N GLN A 56 11.00 4.80 -0.19
CA GLN A 56 11.99 3.74 -0.08
C GLN A 56 13.30 4.43 0.26
N SER A 57 13.82 4.22 1.47
CA SER A 57 15.18 4.64 1.78
C SER A 57 16.09 3.88 0.82
N GLY A 58 16.71 4.61 -0.10
CA GLY A 58 17.72 4.06 -0.98
C GLY A 58 18.88 3.47 -0.16
N ARG A 59 19.76 2.75 -0.83
CA ARG A 59 21.02 2.34 -0.20
C ARG A 59 21.82 3.60 0.14
N PRO A 60 22.22 3.82 1.40
CA PRO A 60 23.08 4.95 1.74
C PRO A 60 24.37 4.88 0.93
N ARG A 61 24.81 6.01 0.38
CA ARG A 61 26.12 6.12 -0.28
C ARG A 61 27.21 6.18 0.79
N VAL A 62 28.27 5.41 0.58
CA VAL A 62 29.37 5.21 1.54
C VAL A 62 30.39 6.36 1.52
N THR A 63 30.48 7.13 0.43
CA THR A 63 31.40 8.26 0.31
C THR A 63 30.75 9.57 0.75
N SER A 64 31.44 10.30 1.64
CA SER A 64 31.09 11.67 2.01
C SER A 64 31.72 12.66 1.02
N GLU A 65 31.13 13.85 0.86
CA GLU A 65 31.55 14.93 -0.07
C GLU A 65 32.98 15.50 0.18
N ARG A 66 33.76 14.90 1.09
CA ARG A 66 35.11 15.35 1.50
C ARG A 66 36.26 14.55 0.86
N GLU A 67 35.98 13.77 -0.18
CA GLU A 67 36.98 12.96 -0.91
C GLU A 67 37.09 13.36 -2.41
N ASP A 68 36.82 14.63 -2.75
CA ASP A 68 37.07 15.21 -4.09
C ASP A 68 38.15 16.30 -4.01
#